data_AF-A0A7C3RD77-F1
#
_entry.id   AF-A0A7C3RD77-F1
#
_cell.length_a   1.000
_cell.length_b   1.000
_cell.length_c   1.000
_cell.angle_alpha   90.00
_cell.angle_beta   90.00
_cell.angle_gamma   90.00
#
_symmetry.space_group_name_H-M   'P 1'
#
loop_
_entity.id
_entity.type
_entity.pdbx_description
1 polymer ?
#
loop_
_entity_poly.entity_id
_entity_poly.type
_entity_poly.pdbx_seq_one_letter_code
_entity_poly.pdbx_strand_id
1 'polypeptide(L)' 'PWFKDKTVNDITKVESFGQGHLYWENLDVDLSLEMIEHPERFPLQSNT' A
#
# COMPACT_ATOMS: atom_id res chain seq x y z
N PRO A 1 7.06 -0.43 4.88
CA PRO A 1 6.35 -0.43 6.19
C PRO A 1 5.00 -1.16 6.10
N TRP A 2 4.19 -0.84 5.10
CA TRP A 2 2.86 -1.42 4.87
C TRP A 2 2.81 -2.95 4.83
N PHE A 3 3.88 -3.60 4.39
CA PHE A 3 3.96 -5.05 4.21
C PHE A 3 4.86 -5.78 5.21
N LYS A 4 5.37 -5.10 6.24
CA LYS A 4 6.46 -5.62 7.11
C LYS A 4 6.16 -7.00 7.72
N ASP A 5 4.90 -7.25 8.07
CA ASP A 5 4.45 -8.49 8.71
C ASP A 5 3.32 -9.19 7.91
N LYS A 6 3.23 -8.92 6.61
CA LYS A 6 2.19 -9.48 5.73
C LYS A 6 2.73 -10.65 4.92
N THR A 7 1.87 -11.62 4.61
CA THR A 7 2.30 -12.79 3.83
C THR A 7 2.45 -12.44 2.35
N VAL A 8 3.27 -13.20 1.62
CA VAL A 8 3.39 -13.07 0.16
C VAL A 8 2.02 -13.25 -0.51
N ASN A 9 1.23 -14.22 -0.04
CA ASN A 9 -0.11 -14.46 -0.56
C ASN A 9 -1.02 -13.23 -0.43
N ASP A 10 -0.93 -12.51 0.68
CA ASP A 10 -1.72 -11.28 0.87
C ASP A 10 -1.20 -10.14 -0.02
N ILE A 11 0.12 -10.01 -0.18
CA ILE A 11 0.74 -8.98 -1.03
C ILE A 11 0.46 -9.23 -2.51
N THR A 12 0.31 -10.48 -2.94
CA THR A 12 0.00 -10.80 -4.35
C THR A 12 -1.47 -10.55 -4.72
N LYS A 13 -2.36 -10.44 -3.73
CA LYS A 13 -3.79 -10.13 -3.93
C LYS A 13 -3.99 -8.62 -4.02
N VAL A 14 -3.37 -8.02 -5.03
CA VAL A 14 -3.50 -6.60 -5.35
C VAL A 14 -4.55 -6.39 -6.43
N GLU A 15 -5.37 -5.37 -6.26
CA GLU A 15 -6.34 -4.89 -7.24
C GLU A 15 -5.91 -3.50 -7.75
N SER A 16 -5.97 -3.29 -9.06
CA SER A 16 -5.67 -1.99 -9.65
C SER A 16 -6.93 -1.13 -9.70
N PHE A 17 -6.92 0.00 -8.99
CA PHE A 17 -7.96 1.02 -9.09
C PHE A 17 -7.46 2.17 -9.97
N GLY A 18 -8.00 2.26 -11.20
CA GLY A 18 -7.86 3.44 -12.05
C GLY A 18 -6.41 3.93 -12.26
N GLN A 19 -6.20 5.24 -12.09
CA GLN A 19 -5.00 6.01 -12.46
C GLN A 19 -3.74 5.69 -11.61
N GLY A 20 -3.35 4.42 -11.53
CA GLY A 20 -2.10 4.02 -10.85
C GLY A 20 -2.22 3.84 -9.34
N HIS A 21 -3.43 3.60 -8.83
CA HIS A 21 -3.65 3.18 -7.45
C HIS A 21 -3.76 1.65 -7.35
N LEU A 22 -3.16 1.12 -6.29
CA LEU A 22 -3.12 -0.28 -5.95
C LEU A 22 -3.79 -0.47 -4.60
N TYR A 23 -4.76 -1.37 -4.57
CA TYR A 23 -5.54 -1.68 -3.39
C TYR A 23 -5.33 -3.12 -2.96
N TRP A 24 -5.13 -3.33 -1.67
CA TRP A 24 -5.06 -4.64 -1.04
C TRP A 24 -6.19 -4.78 -0.03
N GLU A 25 -7.32 -5.36 -0.47
CA GLU A 25 -8.52 -5.54 0.36
C GLU A 25 -8.22 -6.26 1.69
N ASN A 26 -7.44 -7.35 1.61
CA ASN A 26 -7.11 -8.16 2.80
C ASN A 26 -6.17 -7.43 3.78
N LEU A 27 -5.45 -6.42 3.29
CA LEU A 27 -4.49 -5.68 4.09
C LEU A 27 -5.05 -4.36 4.60
N ASP A 28 -6.19 -3.92 4.06
CA ASP A 28 -6.76 -2.59 4.25
C ASP A 28 -5.73 -1.49 3.92
N VAL A 29 -5.09 -1.64 2.75
CA VAL A 29 -4.02 -0.76 2.27
C VAL A 29 -4.35 -0.28 0.86
N ASP A 30 -4.35 1.05 0.68
CA ASP A 30 -4.34 1.73 -0.62
C ASP A 30 -3.01 2.46 -0.79
N LEU A 31 -2.34 2.25 -1.92
CA LEU A 31 -1.09 2.93 -2.27
C LEU A 31 -1.10 3.33 -3.74
N SER A 32 -0.54 4.49 -4.06
CA SER A 32 -0.15 4.82 -5.42
C SER A 32 1.26 4.31 -5.71
N LEU A 33 1.61 4.21 -7.01
CA LEU A 33 2.98 3.89 -7.42
C LEU A 33 4.00 4.88 -6.84
N GLU A 34 3.66 6.18 -6.77
CA GLU A 34 4.54 7.20 -6.21
C GLU A 34 4.85 6.95 -4.73
N MET A 35 3.87 6.48 -3.95
CA MET A 35 4.07 6.15 -2.52
C MET A 35 4.99 4.94 -2.33
N ILE A 36 4.96 3.99 -3.25
CA ILE A 36 5.83 2.80 -3.24
C ILE A 36 7.26 3.19 -3.63
N GLU A 37 7.42 4.05 -4.64
CA GLU A 37 8.73 4.53 -5.12
C GLU A 37 9.39 5.50 -4.13
N HIS A 38 8.60 6.34 -3.46
CA HIS A 38 9.07 7.40 -2.56
C HIS A 38 8.39 7.36 -1.18
N PRO A 39 8.53 6.28 -0.41
CA PRO A 39 7.87 6.12 0.88
C PRO A 39 8.24 7.21 1.89
N GLU A 40 9.41 7.83 1.77
CA GLU A 40 9.88 8.94 2.60
C GLU A 40 9.06 10.23 2.44
N ARG A 41 8.39 10.42 1.29
CA ARG A 41 7.51 11.58 1.04
C ARG A 41 6.15 11.44 1.72
N PHE A 42 5.79 10.21 2.10
CA PHE A 42 4.50 9.87 2.68
C PHE A 42 4.71 9.24 4.07
N PRO A 43 5.19 10.02 5.05
CA PRO A 43 5.37 9.51 6.39
C PRO A 43 4.02 9.03 6.92
N LEU A 44 4.00 7.81 7.46
CA LEU A 44 2.86 7.19 8.11
C LEU A 44 2.50 7.96 9.39
N GLN A 45 1.80 9.09 9.23
CA GLN A 45 1.28 9.89 10.32
C GLN A 45 -0.17 9.50 10.55
N SER A 46 -0.44 8.82 11.65
CA SER A 46 -1.78 8.80 12.23
C SER A 46 -1.93 10.12 12.99
N ASN A 47 -2.72 11.06 12.45
CA ASN A 47 -3.17 12.19 13.26
C ASN A 47 -4.04 11.61 14.38
N THR A 48 -3.55 11.75 15.61
CA THR A 48 -4.34 11.57 16.83
C THR A 48 -5.24 12.77 17.05
#